data_AF-A0A8X7U6V2-F1
#
_entry.id   AF-A0A8X7U6V2-F1
#
_cell.length_a   1.000
_cell.length_b   1.000
_cell.length_c   1.000
_cell.angle_alpha   90.00
_cell.angle_beta   90.00
_cell.angle_gamma   90.00
#
_symmetry.space_group_name_H-M   'P 1'
#
loop_
_entity.id
_entity.type
_entity.pdbx_description
1 polymer ?
#
loop_
_entity_poly.entity_id
_entity_poly.type
_entity_poly.pdbx_seq_one_letter_code
_entity_poly.pdbx_strand_id
1 'polypeptide(L)'
;MQQFHLSSVPLMCADILHWLPNPHTDPMAAIYELWKERNRRLHDGLTMPPIRIMRFIITSLRDKSSALLSLSHPSSPRLARFWFDPS
;
A
#
# COMPACT_ATOMS: atom_id res chain seq x y z
N MET A 1 8.62 -15.15 6.89
CA MET A 1 7.85 -13.94 7.23
C MET A 1 8.81 -12.76 7.25
N GLN A 2 8.73 -11.82 6.30
CA GLN A 2 9.55 -10.61 6.34
C GLN A 2 9.08 -9.72 7.50
N GLN A 3 10.00 -9.36 8.39
CA GLN A 3 9.75 -8.39 9.45
C GLN A 3 9.72 -6.99 8.84
N PHE A 4 8.55 -6.35 8.84
CA PHE A 4 8.41 -4.95 8.47
C PHE A 4 8.88 -4.08 9.64
N HIS A 5 9.96 -3.32 9.46
CA HIS A 5 10.42 -2.34 10.44
C HIS A 5 9.46 -1.14 10.46
N LEU A 6 8.41 -1.24 11.29
CA LEU A 6 7.33 -0.26 11.43
C LEU A 6 7.65 0.83 12.48
N SER A 7 8.86 1.37 12.49
CA SER A 7 9.30 2.26 13.58
C SER A 7 8.61 3.64 13.57
N SER A 8 8.04 4.08 12.45
CA SER A 8 7.17 5.27 12.37
C SER A 8 6.44 5.34 11.02
N VAL A 9 5.27 6.00 10.98
CA VAL A 9 4.55 6.22 9.71
C VAL A 9 5.40 7.16 8.83
N PRO A 10 5.78 6.74 7.60
CA PRO A 10 6.65 7.53 6.74
C PRO A 10 6.03 8.90 6.44
N LEU A 11 6.84 9.95 6.55
CA LEU A 11 6.44 11.33 6.27
C LEU A 11 6.71 11.72 4.82
N MET A 12 7.70 11.08 4.18
CA MET A 12 8.13 11.36 2.81
C MET A 12 7.84 10.17 1.88
N CYS A 13 7.56 10.44 0.60
CA CYS A 13 7.25 9.40 -0.39
C CYS A 13 8.36 8.35 -0.57
N ALA A 14 9.62 8.74 -0.37
CA ALA A 14 10.76 7.83 -0.47
C ALA A 14 10.74 6.75 0.64
N ASP A 15 10.32 7.11 1.86
CA ASP A 15 10.28 6.20 3.00
C ASP A 15 9.16 5.16 2.89
N ILE A 16 8.14 5.46 2.06
CA ILE A 16 7.02 4.56 1.76
C ILE A 16 7.49 3.31 1.03
N LEU A 17 8.51 3.43 0.18
CA LEU A 17 9.07 2.32 -0.57
C LEU A 17 9.68 1.26 0.36
N HIS A 18 10.20 1.66 1.53
CA HIS A 18 10.71 0.74 2.55
C HIS A 18 9.60 0.01 3.33
N TRP A 19 8.37 0.53 3.31
CA TRP A 19 7.20 -0.12 3.89
C TRP A 19 6.50 -1.07 2.92
N LEU A 20 6.77 -0.94 1.62
CA LEU A 20 6.17 -1.79 0.61
C LEU A 20 6.87 -3.15 0.60
N PRO A 21 6.11 -4.26 0.49
CA PRO A 21 6.68 -5.59 0.45
C PRO A 21 7.51 -5.86 -0.81
N ASN A 22 7.40 -5.03 -1.86
CA ASN A 22 8.14 -5.22 -3.10
C ASN A 22 8.36 -3.87 -3.85
N PRO A 23 9.53 -3.64 -4.48
CA PRO A 23 9.79 -2.47 -5.34
C PRO A 23 8.90 -2.39 -6.60
N HIS A 24 8.22 -3.48 -6.98
CA HIS A 24 7.27 -3.52 -8.10
C HIS A 24 5.81 -3.29 -7.70
N THR A 25 5.54 -3.12 -6.40
CA THR A 25 4.22 -2.74 -5.90
C THR A 25 3.90 -1.33 -6.38
N ASP A 26 2.68 -1.12 -6.87
CA ASP A 26 2.24 0.21 -7.35
C ASP A 26 2.33 1.24 -6.20
N PRO A 27 3.30 2.16 -6.24
CA PRO A 27 3.55 3.06 -5.13
C PRO A 27 2.39 4.04 -4.93
N MET A 28 1.56 4.27 -5.95
CA MET A 28 0.49 5.28 -5.89
C MET A 28 -0.63 4.87 -4.93
N ALA A 29 -0.94 3.57 -4.81
CA ALA A 29 -1.94 3.10 -3.86
C ALA A 29 -1.44 3.26 -2.40
N ALA A 30 -0.17 2.96 -2.15
CA ALA A 30 0.43 3.15 -0.84
C ALA A 30 0.54 4.64 -0.46
N ILE A 31 0.98 5.48 -1.41
CA ILE A 31 1.04 6.94 -1.26
C ILE A 31 -0.36 7.49 -0.94
N TYR A 32 -1.41 7.00 -1.62
CA TYR A 32 -2.79 7.45 -1.38
C TYR A 32 -3.26 7.14 0.05
N GLU A 33 -3.02 5.93 0.55
CA GLU A 33 -3.41 5.57 1.92
C GLU A 33 -2.63 6.37 2.97
N LEU A 34 -1.36 6.64 2.74
CA LEU A 34 -0.53 7.44 3.64
C LEU A 34 -0.89 8.93 3.60
N TRP A 35 -1.26 9.45 2.42
CA TRP A 35 -1.83 10.79 2.29
C TRP A 35 -3.14 10.93 3.06
N LYS A 36 -4.05 9.95 2.94
CA LYS A 36 -5.29 9.92 3.73
C LYS A 36 -5.01 9.91 5.22
N GLU A 37 -4.05 9.11 5.68
CA GLU A 37 -3.66 9.09 7.09
C GLU A 37 -3.08 10.44 7.55
N ARG A 38 -2.22 11.06 6.74
CA ARG A 38 -1.68 12.39 7.05
C ARG A 38 -2.79 13.42 7.19
N ASN A 39 -3.75 13.45 6.27
CA ASN A 39 -4.87 14.38 6.33
C ASN A 39 -5.76 14.13 7.55
N ARG A 40 -6.02 12.88 7.89
CA ARG A 40 -6.77 12.51 9.08
C ARG A 40 -6.08 13.00 10.35
N ARG A 41 -4.75 12.88 10.45
CA ARG A 41 -3.98 13.46 11.55
C ARG A 41 -4.08 14.98 11.60
N LEU A 42 -4.05 15.65 10.44
CA LEU A 42 -4.14 17.11 10.36
C LEU A 42 -5.52 17.65 10.74
N HIS A 43 -6.59 16.97 10.34
CA HIS A 43 -7.98 17.42 10.58
C HIS A 43 -8.55 16.93 11.90
N ASP A 44 -8.32 15.65 12.24
CA ASP A 44 -8.96 15.01 13.39
C ASP A 44 -8.00 14.89 14.59
N GLY A 45 -6.69 15.15 14.42
CA GLY A 45 -5.68 14.97 15.47
C GLY A 45 -5.41 13.50 15.83
N LEU A 46 -6.03 12.54 15.14
CA LEU A 46 -5.98 11.12 15.47
C LEU A 46 -4.99 10.37 14.57
N THR A 47 -4.05 9.64 15.17
CA THR A 47 -3.13 8.74 14.46
C THR A 47 -3.60 7.30 14.56
N MET A 48 -3.58 6.59 13.43
CA MET A 48 -4.02 5.20 13.37
C MET A 48 -2.85 4.31 13.77
N PRO A 49 -3.12 3.14 14.37
CA PRO A 49 -2.07 2.15 14.57
C PRO A 49 -1.40 1.81 13.24
N PRO A 50 -0.05 1.74 13.17
CA PRO A 50 0.71 1.38 11.96
C PRO A 50 0.17 0.14 11.23
N ILE A 51 -0.22 -0.88 12.00
CA ILE A 51 -0.78 -2.12 11.45
C ILE A 51 -2.10 -1.92 10.71
N ARG A 52 -2.90 -0.94 11.12
CA ARG A 52 -4.17 -0.59 10.46
C ARG A 52 -3.93 0.14 9.16
N ILE A 53 -2.95 1.06 9.14
CA ILE A 53 -2.51 1.76 7.92
C ILE A 53 -1.95 0.76 6.91
N MET A 54 -1.10 -0.16 7.37
CA MET A 54 -0.54 -1.22 6.52
C MET A 54 -1.63 -2.13 5.93
N ARG A 55 -2.65 -2.50 6.73
CA ARG A 55 -3.82 -3.23 6.22
C ARG A 55 -4.55 -2.46 5.12
N PHE A 56 -4.76 -1.15 5.28
CA PHE A 56 -5.37 -0.34 4.23
C PHE A 56 -4.53 -0.32 2.95
N ILE A 57 -3.21 -0.16 3.06
CA ILE A 57 -2.30 -0.21 1.91
C ILE A 57 -2.44 -1.54 1.17
N ILE A 58 -2.38 -2.67 1.89
CA ILE A 58 -2.50 -4.01 1.32
C ILE A 58 -3.86 -4.19 0.63
N THR A 59 -4.96 -3.81 1.28
CA THR A 59 -6.31 -3.92 0.71
C THR A 59 -6.45 -3.08 -0.55
N SER A 60 -6.04 -1.81 -0.53
CA SER A 60 -6.12 -0.91 -1.69
C SER A 60 -5.26 -1.40 -2.87
N LEU A 61 -4.11 -2.01 -2.60
CA LEU A 61 -3.28 -2.64 -3.63
C LEU A 61 -3.96 -3.87 -4.25
N ARG A 62 -4.57 -4.72 -3.42
CA ARG A 62 -5.31 -5.90 -3.88
C ARG A 62 -6.55 -5.51 -4.68
N ASP A 63 -7.28 -4.50 -4.24
CA ASP A 63 -8.48 -4.00 -4.94
C ASP A 63 -8.11 -3.39 -6.29
N LYS A 64 -7.03 -2.60 -6.33
CA LYS A 64 -6.50 -2.07 -7.60
C LYS A 64 -6.08 -3.19 -8.56
N SER A 65 -5.43 -4.22 -8.05
CA SER A 65 -5.02 -5.38 -8.86
C SER A 65 -6.23 -6.14 -9.40
N SER A 66 -7.26 -6.32 -8.56
CA SER A 66 -8.54 -6.93 -8.96
C SER A 66 -9.25 -6.10 -10.04
N ALA A 67 -9.29 -4.78 -9.89
CA ALA A 67 -9.89 -3.88 -10.88
C ALA A 67 -9.12 -3.92 -12.22
N LEU A 68 -7.78 -3.94 -12.19
CA LEU A 68 -6.96 -4.05 -13.40
C LEU A 68 -7.16 -5.41 -14.11
N LEU A 69 -7.38 -6.49 -13.37
CA LEU A 69 -7.78 -7.80 -13.90
C LEU A 69 -9.13 -7.72 -14.61
N SER A 70 -10.14 -7.16 -13.95
CA SER A 70 -11.47 -7.00 -14.56
C SER A 70 -11.45 -6.13 -15.83
N LEU A 71 -10.54 -5.16 -15.91
CA LEU A 71 -10.38 -4.27 -17.06
C LEU A 71 -9.46 -4.82 -18.16
N SER A 72 -8.91 -6.03 -18.02
CA SER A 72 -7.92 -6.61 -18.95
C SER A 72 -6.72 -5.68 -19.22
N HIS A 73 -6.33 -4.88 -18.24
CA HIS A 73 -5.29 -3.87 -18.42
C HIS A 73 -3.91 -4.52 -18.60
N PRO A 74 -3.01 -4.03 -19.47
CA PRO A 74 -1.73 -4.68 -19.79
C PRO A 74 -0.81 -4.94 -18.58
N SER A 75 -0.86 -4.10 -17.55
CA SER A 75 -0.09 -4.25 -16.30
C SER A 75 -0.73 -5.20 -15.28
N SER A 76 -1.95 -5.67 -15.55
CA SER A 76 -2.74 -6.52 -14.67
C SER A 76 -2.06 -7.85 -14.28
N PRO A 77 -1.50 -8.65 -15.22
CA PRO A 77 -0.93 -9.95 -14.87
C PRO A 77 0.25 -9.85 -13.90
N ARG A 78 1.01 -8.74 -13.98
CA ARG A 78 2.22 -8.53 -13.17
C ARG A 78 1.87 -8.19 -11.71
N LEU A 79 0.82 -7.41 -11.50
CA LEU A 79 0.28 -7.09 -10.17
C LEU A 79 -0.51 -8.27 -9.59
N ALA A 80 -1.28 -8.98 -10.42
CA ALA A 80 -2.06 -10.14 -10.03
C ALA A 80 -1.20 -11.30 -9.50
N ARG A 81 -0.06 -11.59 -10.14
CA ARG A 81 0.85 -12.65 -9.67
C ARG A 81 1.28 -12.44 -8.22
N PHE A 82 1.52 -11.20 -7.80
CA PHE A 82 1.91 -10.93 -6.41
C PHE A 82 0.82 -11.28 -5.38
N TRP A 83 -0.45 -11.06 -5.72
CA TRP A 83 -1.57 -11.23 -4.78
C TRP A 83 -2.26 -12.59 -4.86
N PHE A 84 -2.28 -13.19 -6.05
CA PHE A 84 -3.06 -14.40 -6.34
C PHE A 84 -2.19 -15.61 -6.67
N ASP A 85 -0.89 -15.42 -6.91
CA ASP A 85 0.05 -16.52 -7.20
C ASP A 85 1.45 -16.28 -6.60
N PRO A 86 1.58 -16.27 -5.27
CA PRO A 86 2.86 -16.09 -4.59
C PRO A 86 3.65 -17.41 -4.65
N SER A 87 4.39 -17.63 -5.74
CA SER A 87 5.39 -18.70 -5.87
C SER A 87 6.56 -18.50 -4.92
#